data_AF-A0A073IUC9-F1
#
_entry.id   AF-A0A073IUC9-F1
#
_cell.length_a   1.000
_cell.length_b   1.000
_cell.length_c   1.000
_cell.angle_alpha   90.00
_cell.angle_beta   90.00
_cell.angle_gamma   90.00
#
_symmetry.space_group_name_H-M   'P 1'
#
loop_
_entity.id
_entity.type
_entity.pdbx_description
1 polymer ?
#
loop_
_entity_poly.entity_id
_entity_poly.type
_entity_poly.pdbx_seq_one_letter_code
_entity_poly.pdbx_strand_id
1 'polypeptide(L)'
;MKEKVTEQTKIIPVGPDENLDQDEDITVSSTEEDGCISDGRGGFWFCILDNAVMRDTGISFCARGIYALLATYVDTKNRSWRLKIDTIASVASISRRQVQYALKELSARGYIAVTPVYEGGRRKASRYTLIGHDAPAAREQELKKEAEEPDIERNICTHENIECNICTHRGAYIAQRLPEPNILKPKDIPPIVPRDPEEKEAKEDGKKVKKASGYTPEFEDFWKAYPNTRCSKQKAFRAWQDCVSGKKRASPAAPEELIRAAKIYALECGEQCREQRYILHASTFLGPDEHWRVYLQPKQSCGAGAAGMNMTYREVDIDRFRKENGEIDARAYERARRGLD
;
A
#
# COMPACT_ATOMS: atom_id res chain seq x y z
N MET A 1 -77.21 -20.02 14.82
CA MET A 1 -76.79 -20.91 15.93
C MET A 1 -76.27 -22.19 15.32
N LYS A 2 -74.95 -22.33 15.18
CA LYS A 2 -74.29 -23.55 14.72
C LYS A 2 -72.95 -23.66 15.45
N GLU A 3 -72.64 -24.90 15.81
CA GLU A 3 -71.85 -25.33 16.96
C GLU A 3 -70.37 -24.98 16.91
N LYS A 4 -69.83 -24.69 18.11
CA LYS A 4 -68.39 -24.73 18.41
C LYS A 4 -68.02 -26.16 18.77
N VAL A 5 -67.11 -26.76 18.00
CA VAL A 5 -66.40 -27.98 18.41
C VAL A 5 -65.03 -27.56 18.92
N THR A 6 -64.90 -27.61 20.25
CA THR A 6 -63.64 -27.54 21.00
C THR A 6 -63.06 -28.93 21.09
N GLU A 7 -61.84 -29.14 20.60
CA GLU A 7 -61.08 -30.36 20.81
C GLU A 7 -59.90 -30.07 21.77
N GLN A 8 -59.96 -30.70 22.93
CA GLN A 8 -58.94 -30.68 23.99
C GLN A 8 -58.12 -31.96 23.88
N THR A 9 -56.79 -31.86 23.75
CA THR A 9 -55.88 -33.00 23.97
C THR A 9 -54.83 -32.66 25.02
N LYS A 10 -55.26 -32.98 26.24
CA LYS A 10 -54.55 -33.52 27.42
C LYS A 10 -53.03 -33.68 27.35
N ILE A 11 -52.38 -32.93 28.24
CA ILE A 11 -51.02 -33.09 28.77
C ILE A 11 -51.02 -34.26 29.77
N ILE A 12 -50.00 -35.13 29.75
CA ILE A 12 -49.67 -36.05 30.85
C ILE A 12 -48.24 -35.76 31.30
N PRO A 13 -47.99 -35.61 32.61
CA PRO A 13 -46.70 -35.23 33.17
C PRO A 13 -45.88 -36.46 33.59
N VAL A 14 -44.54 -36.33 33.60
CA VAL A 14 -43.67 -37.19 34.40
C VAL A 14 -42.73 -36.26 35.17
N GLY A 15 -42.89 -36.28 36.49
CA GLY A 15 -42.05 -35.61 37.47
C GLY A 15 -40.87 -36.49 37.91
N PRO A 16 -40.27 -36.18 39.06
CA PRO A 16 -38.83 -35.89 39.17
C PRO A 16 -38.05 -37.01 39.86
N ASP A 17 -36.73 -37.04 39.67
CA ASP A 17 -35.72 -37.63 40.57
C ASP A 17 -34.36 -37.02 40.15
N GLU A 18 -33.79 -36.08 40.91
CA GLU A 18 -32.92 -36.25 42.09
C GLU A 18 -31.43 -36.11 41.73
N ASN A 19 -30.92 -34.92 42.07
CA ASN A 19 -29.60 -34.56 42.61
C ASN A 19 -28.35 -35.39 42.25
N LEU A 20 -27.37 -34.68 41.71
CA LEU A 20 -25.97 -34.79 42.18
C LEU A 20 -25.28 -33.43 41.96
N ASP A 21 -25.33 -32.62 43.02
CA ASP A 21 -24.39 -31.53 43.26
C ASP A 21 -22.98 -32.12 43.41
N GLN A 22 -22.05 -31.71 42.56
CA GLN A 22 -20.64 -31.56 42.92
C GLN A 22 -20.14 -30.25 42.31
N ASP A 23 -20.12 -29.24 43.18
CA ASP A 23 -19.29 -28.05 43.04
C ASP A 23 -17.83 -28.47 42.89
N GLU A 24 -17.24 -28.31 41.70
CA GLU A 24 -15.80 -28.21 41.55
C GLU A 24 -15.44 -26.94 40.76
N ASP A 25 -15.20 -25.91 41.56
CA ASP A 25 -14.12 -24.93 41.40
C ASP A 25 -13.96 -24.29 40.02
N ILE A 26 -14.76 -23.23 39.80
CA ILE A 26 -14.45 -22.18 38.81
C ILE A 26 -13.19 -21.47 39.31
N THR A 27 -12.04 -22.06 38.99
CA THR A 27 -10.77 -21.35 38.98
C THR A 27 -10.84 -20.31 37.86
N VAL A 28 -11.18 -19.08 38.24
CA VAL A 28 -10.93 -17.88 37.43
C VAL A 28 -9.41 -17.71 37.37
N SER A 29 -8.75 -18.50 36.52
CA SER A 29 -7.37 -18.23 36.13
C SER A 29 -7.41 -17.11 35.11
N SER A 30 -7.35 -15.89 35.62
CA SER A 30 -6.91 -14.71 34.89
C SER A 30 -5.50 -14.96 34.36
N THR A 31 -5.40 -15.59 33.19
CA THR A 31 -4.21 -15.44 32.35
C THR A 31 -4.47 -14.25 31.45
N GLU A 32 -3.91 -13.11 31.85
CA GLU A 32 -3.53 -12.08 30.90
C GLU A 32 -2.65 -12.78 29.85
N GLU A 33 -3.26 -13.16 28.73
CA GLU A 33 -2.53 -13.70 27.59
C GLU A 33 -1.64 -12.58 27.05
N ASP A 34 -0.40 -12.59 27.52
CA ASP A 34 0.74 -11.99 26.87
C ASP A 34 0.66 -12.29 25.37
N GLY A 35 0.81 -11.23 24.57
CA GLY A 35 0.49 -11.18 23.14
C GLY A 35 1.40 -12.02 22.25
N CYS A 36 1.42 -13.33 22.47
CA CYS A 36 1.95 -14.31 21.54
C CYS A 36 0.94 -14.44 20.40
N ILE A 37 1.29 -13.90 19.22
CA ILE A 37 0.57 -14.16 17.97
C ILE A 37 0.80 -15.64 17.65
N SER A 38 -0.09 -16.53 18.09
CA SER A 38 -0.14 -17.89 17.58
C SER A 38 -0.71 -17.83 16.17
N ASP A 39 0.13 -18.14 15.18
CA ASP A 39 -0.28 -18.15 13.78
C ASP A 39 -1.23 -19.33 13.54
N GLY A 40 -2.53 -19.05 13.57
CA GLY A 40 -3.61 -20.03 13.33
C GLY A 40 -3.61 -20.66 11.93
N ARG A 41 -2.68 -20.26 11.04
CA ARG A 41 -2.55 -20.83 9.70
C ARG A 41 -1.97 -22.25 9.67
N GLY A 42 -1.52 -22.81 10.78
CA GLY A 42 -1.05 -24.20 10.84
C GLY A 42 0.26 -24.44 10.07
N GLY A 43 1.19 -23.48 10.10
CA GLY A 43 2.54 -23.63 9.52
C GLY A 43 2.69 -23.16 8.06
N PHE A 44 1.70 -22.48 7.48
CA PHE A 44 1.82 -21.90 6.14
C PHE A 44 2.61 -20.58 6.14
N TRP A 45 3.72 -20.53 5.39
CA TRP A 45 4.61 -19.35 5.30
C TRP A 45 4.25 -18.35 4.19
N PHE A 46 3.13 -18.57 3.49
CA PHE A 46 2.65 -17.68 2.42
C PHE A 46 1.17 -17.34 2.64
N CYS A 47 0.72 -16.25 2.03
CA CYS A 47 -0.69 -15.86 2.01
C CYS A 47 -1.20 -15.80 0.57
N ILE A 48 -2.50 -16.01 0.39
CA ILE A 48 -3.18 -15.91 -0.90
C ILE A 48 -3.90 -14.56 -0.93
N LEU A 49 -3.75 -13.84 -2.04
CA LEU A 49 -4.38 -12.56 -2.26
C LEU A 49 -5.39 -12.64 -3.40
N ASP A 50 -6.57 -12.07 -3.18
CA ASP A 50 -7.61 -11.99 -4.19
C ASP A 50 -7.22 -11.01 -5.31
N ASN A 51 -7.14 -11.53 -6.53
CA ASN A 51 -6.83 -10.73 -7.71
C ASN A 51 -7.85 -9.60 -7.92
N ALA A 52 -9.13 -9.82 -7.59
CA ALA A 52 -10.17 -8.80 -7.70
C ALA A 52 -9.83 -7.56 -6.84
N VAL A 53 -9.36 -7.76 -5.61
CA VAL A 53 -8.96 -6.68 -4.71
C VAL A 53 -7.68 -6.00 -5.20
N MET A 54 -6.67 -6.79 -5.60
CA MET A 54 -5.37 -6.24 -6.02
C MET A 54 -5.44 -5.46 -7.33
N ARG A 55 -6.38 -5.81 -8.21
CA ARG A 55 -6.60 -5.17 -9.51
C ARG A 55 -7.65 -4.06 -9.47
N ASP A 56 -8.39 -3.89 -8.37
CA ASP A 56 -9.40 -2.83 -8.26
C ASP A 56 -8.76 -1.43 -8.24
N THR A 57 -8.88 -0.72 -9.35
CA THR A 57 -8.39 0.67 -9.50
C THR A 57 -9.17 1.68 -8.68
N GLY A 58 -10.34 1.29 -8.17
CA GLY A 58 -11.22 2.14 -7.38
C GLY A 58 -10.91 2.14 -5.89
N ILE A 59 -9.89 1.39 -5.44
CA ILE A 59 -9.35 1.49 -4.09
C ILE A 59 -7.90 1.97 -4.08
N SER A 60 -7.53 2.67 -3.01
CA SER A 60 -6.17 3.19 -2.78
C SER A 60 -5.14 2.07 -2.67
N PHE A 61 -3.88 2.41 -2.98
CA PHE A 61 -2.78 1.46 -2.82
C PHE A 61 -2.57 1.07 -1.36
N CYS A 62 -2.78 2.01 -0.42
CA CYS A 62 -2.77 1.73 1.01
C CYS A 62 -3.85 0.69 1.39
N ALA A 63 -5.06 0.79 0.85
CA ALA A 63 -6.10 -0.21 1.08
C ALA A 63 -5.69 -1.61 0.59
N ARG A 64 -5.10 -1.72 -0.60
CA ARG A 64 -4.57 -3.01 -1.10
C ARG A 64 -3.48 -3.57 -0.18
N GLY A 65 -2.56 -2.73 0.28
CA GLY A 65 -1.50 -3.11 1.23
C GLY A 65 -2.06 -3.60 2.57
N ILE A 66 -3.06 -2.90 3.12
CA ILE A 66 -3.73 -3.32 4.37
C ILE A 66 -4.49 -4.63 4.18
N TYR A 67 -5.16 -4.84 3.04
CA TYR A 67 -5.78 -6.12 2.73
C TYR A 67 -4.76 -7.26 2.71
N ALA A 68 -3.62 -7.04 2.04
CA ALA A 68 -2.54 -8.01 1.98
C ALA A 68 -1.97 -8.33 3.37
N LEU A 69 -1.79 -7.31 4.21
CA LEU A 69 -1.34 -7.51 5.59
C LEU A 69 -2.39 -8.25 6.43
N LEU A 70 -3.68 -7.97 6.27
CA LEU A 70 -4.71 -8.74 6.97
C LEU A 70 -4.68 -10.22 6.56
N ALA A 71 -4.45 -10.52 5.28
CA ALA A 71 -4.28 -11.89 4.79
C ALA A 71 -3.08 -12.61 5.42
N THR A 72 -2.10 -11.88 5.99
CA THR A 72 -1.00 -12.50 6.74
C THR A 72 -1.35 -12.87 8.19
N TYR A 73 -2.54 -12.56 8.70
CA TYR A 73 -2.95 -12.91 10.07
C TYR A 73 -4.17 -13.82 10.13
N VAL A 74 -4.92 -13.85 9.04
CA VAL A 74 -6.23 -14.47 8.98
C VAL A 74 -6.13 -16.00 9.01
N ASP A 75 -6.97 -16.63 9.84
CA ASP A 75 -7.12 -18.08 9.91
C ASP A 75 -7.58 -18.63 8.54
N THR A 76 -6.95 -19.71 8.10
CA THR A 76 -7.22 -20.36 6.81
C THR A 76 -8.63 -20.95 6.73
N LYS A 77 -9.25 -21.32 7.87
CA LYS A 77 -10.59 -21.92 7.90
C LYS A 77 -11.69 -20.87 7.84
N ASN A 78 -11.62 -19.90 8.75
CA ASN A 78 -12.71 -18.95 8.98
C ASN A 78 -12.51 -17.61 8.29
N ARG A 79 -11.39 -17.44 7.58
CA ARG A 79 -10.96 -16.19 6.94
C ARG A 79 -11.16 -14.95 7.82
N SER A 80 -11.04 -15.10 9.15
CA SER A 80 -11.22 -14.01 10.11
C SER A 80 -10.19 -14.01 11.24
N TRP A 81 -9.87 -12.83 11.75
CA TRP A 81 -8.93 -12.65 12.87
C TRP A 81 -9.26 -11.40 13.69
N ARG A 82 -8.84 -11.39 14.97
CA ARG A 82 -8.97 -10.24 15.87
C ARG A 82 -7.66 -9.46 15.91
N LEU A 83 -7.67 -8.21 15.43
CA LEU A 83 -6.45 -7.41 15.36
C LEU A 83 -6.68 -5.99 15.90
N LYS A 84 -5.69 -5.45 16.61
CA LYS A 84 -5.73 -4.05 17.04
C LYS A 84 -5.29 -3.16 15.87
N ILE A 85 -5.94 -2.00 15.73
CA ILE A 85 -5.56 -1.02 14.69
C ILE A 85 -4.11 -0.57 14.90
N ASP A 86 -3.69 -0.41 16.16
CA ASP A 86 -2.32 0.01 16.47
C ASP A 86 -1.27 -1.03 16.04
N THR A 87 -1.61 -2.33 16.11
CA THR A 87 -0.76 -3.41 15.58
C THR A 87 -0.65 -3.35 14.06
N ILE A 88 -1.75 -3.06 13.36
CA ILE A 88 -1.74 -2.90 11.91
C ILE A 88 -0.88 -1.68 11.52
N ALA A 89 -1.05 -0.57 12.23
CA ALA A 89 -0.33 0.67 11.99
C ALA A 89 1.18 0.50 12.19
N SER A 90 1.60 -0.17 13.27
CA SER A 90 3.01 -0.40 13.55
C SER A 90 3.66 -1.32 12.52
N VAL A 91 3.02 -2.44 12.17
CA VAL A 91 3.58 -3.40 11.20
C VAL A 91 3.62 -2.82 9.80
N ALA A 92 2.58 -2.10 9.39
CA ALA A 92 2.54 -1.45 8.08
C ALA A 92 3.44 -0.22 7.98
N SER A 93 3.95 0.31 9.10
CA SER A 93 4.62 1.62 9.18
C SER A 93 3.75 2.76 8.62
N ILE A 94 2.45 2.71 8.88
CA ILE A 94 1.44 3.65 8.38
C ILE A 94 0.71 4.28 9.57
N SER A 95 0.30 5.55 9.45
CA SER A 95 -0.44 6.22 10.53
C SER A 95 -1.76 5.52 10.85
N ARG A 96 -2.16 5.50 12.13
CA ARG A 96 -3.45 4.96 12.57
C ARG A 96 -4.64 5.51 11.77
N ARG A 97 -4.59 6.79 11.41
CA ARG A 97 -5.61 7.47 10.61
C ARG A 97 -5.69 6.91 9.19
N GLN A 98 -4.55 6.70 8.53
CA GLN A 98 -4.51 6.08 7.19
C GLN A 98 -4.98 4.63 7.22
N VAL A 99 -4.62 3.85 8.26
CA VAL A 99 -5.16 2.49 8.44
C VAL A 99 -6.68 2.51 8.55
N GLN A 100 -7.24 3.43 9.34
CA GLN A 100 -8.70 3.57 9.46
C GLN A 100 -9.36 3.94 8.14
N TYR A 101 -8.75 4.81 7.33
CA TYR A 101 -9.25 5.13 6.00
C TYR A 101 -9.21 3.93 5.05
N ALA A 102 -8.10 3.21 5.00
CA ALA A 102 -7.95 2.00 4.22
C ALA A 102 -8.99 0.94 4.59
N LEU A 103 -9.21 0.69 5.88
CA LEU A 103 -10.23 -0.25 6.36
C LEU A 103 -11.65 0.19 5.98
N LYS A 104 -11.94 1.49 6.06
CA LYS A 104 -13.24 2.05 5.64
C LYS A 104 -13.47 1.87 4.15
N GLU A 105 -12.45 2.10 3.33
CA GLU A 105 -12.49 1.91 1.88
C GLU A 105 -12.74 0.46 1.49
N LEU A 106 -11.97 -0.47 2.06
CA LEU A 106 -12.17 -1.92 1.86
C LEU A 106 -13.56 -2.38 2.29
N SER A 107 -14.05 -1.88 3.44
CA SER A 107 -15.38 -2.21 3.95
C SER A 107 -16.49 -1.64 3.06
N ALA A 108 -16.33 -0.42 2.53
CA ALA A 108 -17.30 0.20 1.62
C ALA A 108 -17.42 -0.57 0.30
N ARG A 109 -16.33 -1.18 -0.17
CA ARG A 109 -16.32 -2.08 -1.33
C ARG A 109 -16.82 -3.49 -1.02
N GLY A 110 -17.01 -3.82 0.26
CA GLY A 110 -17.40 -5.16 0.70
C GLY A 110 -16.27 -6.19 0.64
N TYR A 111 -15.02 -5.79 0.43
CA TYR A 111 -13.89 -6.71 0.42
C TYR A 111 -13.54 -7.28 1.79
N ILE A 112 -13.89 -6.54 2.85
CA ILE A 112 -13.75 -6.98 4.24
C ILE A 112 -15.04 -6.69 5.02
N ALA A 113 -15.31 -7.52 6.03
CA ALA A 113 -16.27 -7.21 7.08
C ALA A 113 -15.54 -6.91 8.38
N VAL A 114 -15.92 -5.81 9.04
CA VAL A 114 -15.34 -5.37 10.31
C VAL A 114 -16.41 -5.46 11.41
N THR A 115 -16.21 -6.33 12.39
CA THR A 115 -17.10 -6.46 13.55
C THR A 115 -16.40 -5.96 14.82
N PRO A 116 -16.88 -4.88 15.45
CA PRO A 116 -16.33 -4.41 16.71
C PRO A 116 -16.67 -5.40 17.82
N VAL A 117 -15.68 -5.75 18.64
CA VAL A 117 -15.85 -6.67 19.77
C VAL A 117 -15.86 -5.86 21.06
N TYR A 118 -16.87 -6.08 21.89
CA TYR A 118 -17.00 -5.47 23.21
C TYR A 118 -16.99 -6.56 24.27
N GLU A 119 -16.18 -6.40 25.30
CA GLU A 119 -16.04 -7.35 26.40
C GLU A 119 -16.02 -6.56 27.71
N GLY A 120 -16.97 -6.86 28.61
CA GLY A 120 -17.12 -6.11 29.87
C GLY A 120 -17.35 -4.60 29.67
N GLY A 121 -18.06 -4.20 28.61
CA GLY A 121 -18.30 -2.79 28.26
C GLY A 121 -17.09 -2.03 27.67
N ARG A 122 -15.91 -2.67 27.58
CA ARG A 122 -14.72 -2.09 26.94
C ARG A 122 -14.58 -2.59 25.51
N ARG A 123 -14.18 -1.68 24.61
CA ARG A 123 -13.91 -2.04 23.20
C ARG A 123 -12.58 -2.81 23.11
N LYS A 124 -12.64 -4.03 22.60
CA LYS A 124 -11.47 -4.89 22.32
C LYS A 124 -11.06 -4.78 20.85
N ALA A 125 -10.06 -5.57 20.46
CA ALA A 125 -9.62 -5.71 19.07
C ALA A 125 -10.81 -6.09 18.17
N SER A 126 -11.00 -5.35 17.09
CA SER A 126 -12.08 -5.65 16.14
C SER A 126 -11.74 -6.92 15.37
N ARG A 127 -12.77 -7.67 14.99
CA ARG A 127 -12.63 -8.85 14.15
C ARG A 127 -12.76 -8.43 12.68
N TYR A 128 -11.78 -8.81 11.88
CA TYR A 128 -11.76 -8.57 10.44
C TYR A 128 -11.99 -9.90 9.73
N THR A 129 -12.90 -9.93 8.77
CA THR A 129 -13.18 -11.09 7.91
C THR A 129 -12.89 -10.73 6.47
N LEU A 130 -12.09 -11.54 5.78
CA LEU A 130 -11.75 -11.33 4.38
C LEU A 130 -12.82 -11.97 3.50
N ILE A 131 -13.41 -11.16 2.63
CA ILE A 131 -14.42 -11.58 1.65
C ILE A 131 -13.74 -11.71 0.29
N GLY A 132 -13.02 -10.68 -0.16
CA GLY A 132 -12.21 -10.73 -1.38
C GLY A 132 -13.03 -10.79 -2.66
N HIS A 133 -12.80 -11.78 -3.52
CA HIS A 133 -13.54 -11.97 -4.78
C HIS A 133 -15.04 -12.25 -4.58
N ASP A 134 -15.42 -12.78 -3.42
CA ASP A 134 -16.84 -12.98 -3.07
C ASP A 134 -17.58 -11.65 -2.81
N ALA A 135 -16.88 -10.52 -2.81
CA ALA A 135 -17.47 -9.22 -2.56
C ALA A 135 -18.41 -8.82 -3.71
N PRO A 136 -19.57 -8.21 -3.41
CA PRO A 136 -20.49 -7.73 -4.45
C PRO A 136 -19.83 -6.83 -5.49
N ALA A 137 -18.89 -5.98 -5.05
CA ALA A 137 -18.15 -5.08 -5.95
C ALA A 137 -17.23 -5.83 -6.94
N ALA A 138 -16.64 -6.96 -6.54
CA ALA A 138 -15.86 -7.79 -7.47
C ALA A 138 -16.76 -8.41 -8.53
N ARG A 139 -17.89 -8.98 -8.10
CA ARG A 139 -18.86 -9.61 -9.01
C ARG A 139 -19.46 -8.62 -10.02
N GLU A 140 -19.73 -7.39 -9.59
CA GLU A 140 -20.20 -6.33 -10.48
C GLU A 140 -19.13 -5.92 -11.52
N GLN A 141 -17.85 -5.89 -11.12
CA GLN A 141 -16.74 -5.60 -12.04
C GLN A 141 -16.52 -6.71 -13.06
N GLU A 142 -16.71 -7.97 -12.68
CA GLU A 142 -16.64 -9.11 -13.60
C GLU A 142 -17.76 -9.06 -14.63
N LEU A 143 -19.00 -8.85 -14.20
CA LEU A 143 -20.16 -8.71 -15.10
C LEU A 143 -20.00 -7.55 -16.10
N LYS A 144 -19.39 -6.43 -15.67
CA LYS A 144 -19.10 -5.31 -16.58
C LYS A 144 -18.05 -5.66 -17.63
N LYS A 145 -17.03 -6.44 -17.26
CA LYS A 145 -16.00 -6.91 -18.21
C LYS A 145 -16.57 -7.90 -19.22
N GLU A 146 -17.38 -8.84 -18.77
CA GLU A 146 -18.09 -9.79 -19.64
C GLU A 146 -19.03 -9.08 -20.63
N ALA A 147 -19.66 -7.98 -20.20
CA ALA A 147 -20.50 -7.16 -21.08
C ALA A 147 -19.70 -6.30 -22.09
N GLU A 148 -18.43 -6.00 -21.79
CA GLU A 148 -17.53 -5.23 -22.67
C GLU A 148 -16.63 -6.12 -23.55
N GLU A 149 -16.60 -7.45 -23.32
CA GLU A 149 -15.87 -8.36 -24.18
C GLU A 149 -16.46 -8.33 -25.60
N PRO A 150 -15.65 -8.06 -26.64
CA PRO A 150 -16.15 -8.01 -28.00
C PRO A 150 -16.65 -9.41 -28.39
N ASP A 151 -17.90 -9.47 -28.84
CA ASP A 151 -18.56 -10.68 -29.34
C ASP A 151 -17.69 -11.35 -30.43
N ILE A 152 -16.92 -12.38 -30.02
CA ILE A 152 -15.99 -13.10 -30.89
C ILE A 152 -16.75 -13.79 -32.04
N GLU A 153 -18.02 -14.16 -31.83
CA GLU A 153 -18.84 -14.82 -32.85
C GLU A 153 -19.27 -13.88 -33.98
N ARG A 154 -19.38 -12.57 -33.74
CA ARG A 154 -19.68 -11.58 -34.80
C ARG A 154 -18.48 -11.19 -35.64
N ASN A 155 -17.26 -11.59 -35.25
CA ASN A 155 -16.03 -11.26 -35.97
C ASN A 155 -15.34 -12.50 -36.57
N ILE A 156 -16.13 -13.52 -36.91
CA ILE A 156 -15.70 -14.59 -37.80
C ILE A 156 -15.71 -14.01 -39.22
N CYS A 157 -14.52 -13.66 -39.72
CA CYS A 157 -14.33 -13.27 -41.10
C CYS A 157 -14.68 -14.47 -42.01
N THR A 158 -15.84 -14.43 -42.66
CA THR A 158 -16.24 -15.36 -43.72
C THR A 158 -15.50 -14.99 -44.99
N HIS A 159 -14.29 -15.51 -45.17
CA HIS A 159 -13.42 -15.17 -46.30
C HIS A 159 -14.01 -15.56 -47.65
N GLU A 160 -14.50 -14.58 -48.41
CA GLU A 160 -14.28 -14.52 -49.87
C GLU A 160 -13.49 -13.28 -50.31
N ASN A 161 -13.17 -12.34 -49.41
CA ASN A 161 -12.41 -11.14 -49.76
C ASN A 161 -11.00 -11.15 -49.14
N ILE A 162 -10.00 -11.04 -50.02
CA ILE A 162 -8.56 -11.19 -49.77
C ILE A 162 -7.93 -9.94 -49.09
N GLU A 163 -8.70 -8.88 -48.84
CA GLU A 163 -8.20 -7.62 -48.26
C GLU A 163 -8.78 -7.30 -46.86
N CYS A 164 -8.93 -8.30 -45.99
CA CYS A 164 -9.36 -8.04 -44.61
C CYS A 164 -8.18 -7.69 -43.69
N ASN A 165 -8.09 -6.41 -43.29
CA ASN A 165 -7.07 -5.88 -42.39
C ASN A 165 -7.21 -6.33 -40.91
N ILE A 166 -8.17 -7.22 -40.61
CA ILE A 166 -8.38 -7.82 -39.27
C ILE A 166 -7.50 -9.07 -39.09
N CYS A 167 -7.17 -9.77 -40.18
CA CYS A 167 -6.42 -11.03 -40.14
C CYS A 167 -4.92 -10.85 -39.87
N THR A 168 -4.41 -9.62 -39.91
CA THR A 168 -2.99 -9.28 -39.62
C THR A 168 -2.65 -9.29 -38.14
N HIS A 169 -3.64 -9.41 -37.23
CA HIS A 169 -3.41 -9.61 -35.78
C HIS A 169 -3.37 -11.09 -35.36
N ARG A 170 -3.17 -12.03 -36.28
CA ARG A 170 -3.09 -13.48 -35.97
C ARG A 170 -1.85 -13.91 -35.18
N GLY A 171 -0.91 -13.00 -34.88
CA GLY A 171 0.30 -13.31 -34.11
C GLY A 171 0.07 -13.47 -32.60
N ALA A 172 -0.90 -12.75 -32.01
CA ALA A 172 -1.02 -12.70 -30.55
C ALA A 172 -1.83 -13.87 -29.95
N TYR A 173 -2.86 -14.36 -30.65
CA TYR A 173 -3.78 -15.36 -30.10
C TYR A 173 -3.30 -16.82 -30.26
N ILE A 174 -2.34 -17.09 -31.17
CA ILE A 174 -1.79 -18.45 -31.35
C ILE A 174 -0.60 -18.71 -30.41
N ALA A 175 0.06 -17.67 -29.89
CA ALA A 175 1.23 -17.80 -29.01
C ALA A 175 0.96 -18.63 -27.74
N GLN A 176 -0.26 -18.61 -27.22
CA GLN A 176 -0.63 -19.35 -26.00
C GLN A 176 -0.90 -20.85 -26.25
N ARG A 177 -0.95 -21.30 -27.52
CA ARG A 177 -1.22 -22.70 -27.90
C ARG A 177 -0.06 -23.38 -28.62
N LEU A 178 1.03 -22.67 -28.88
CA LEU A 178 2.24 -23.30 -29.40
C LEU A 178 2.98 -23.93 -28.22
N PRO A 179 3.30 -25.23 -28.26
CA PRO A 179 4.20 -25.81 -27.27
C PRO A 179 5.53 -25.04 -27.32
N GLU A 180 6.04 -24.63 -26.16
CA GLU A 180 7.34 -23.97 -26.09
C GLU A 180 8.38 -24.87 -26.77
N PRO A 181 9.10 -24.38 -27.79
CA PRO A 181 10.13 -25.19 -28.43
C PRO A 181 11.25 -25.42 -27.40
N ASN A 182 11.36 -26.66 -26.91
CA ASN A 182 12.38 -27.09 -25.95
C ASN A 182 13.84 -26.90 -26.45
N ILE A 183 14.05 -26.46 -27.69
CA ILE A 183 15.37 -26.19 -28.27
C ILE A 183 15.27 -24.93 -29.14
N LEU A 184 15.89 -23.83 -28.69
CA LEU A 184 16.12 -22.63 -29.49
C LEU A 184 17.15 -22.94 -30.57
N LYS A 185 16.79 -22.80 -31.85
CA LYS A 185 17.75 -22.91 -32.96
C LYS A 185 18.54 -21.59 -33.07
N PRO A 186 19.88 -21.61 -33.22
CA PRO A 186 20.70 -20.40 -33.22
C PRO A 186 20.36 -19.34 -34.29
N LYS A 187 19.59 -19.70 -35.31
CA LYS A 187 19.20 -18.80 -36.41
C LYS A 187 18.08 -17.83 -36.03
N ASP A 188 17.34 -18.10 -34.95
CA ASP A 188 16.21 -17.28 -34.49
C ASP A 188 16.61 -16.27 -33.39
N ILE A 189 17.89 -16.27 -33.00
CA ILE A 189 18.45 -15.30 -32.06
C ILE A 189 18.92 -14.10 -32.90
N PRO A 190 18.27 -12.93 -32.79
CA PRO A 190 18.80 -11.72 -33.43
C PRO A 190 20.21 -11.46 -32.85
N PRO A 191 21.22 -11.14 -33.69
CA PRO A 191 22.56 -10.89 -33.19
C PRO A 191 22.52 -9.78 -32.14
N ILE A 192 23.06 -10.05 -30.95
CA ILE A 192 23.29 -9.03 -29.93
C ILE A 192 24.39 -8.13 -30.48
N VAL A 193 23.99 -7.10 -31.20
CA VAL A 193 24.87 -5.99 -31.55
C VAL A 193 25.05 -5.18 -30.27
N PRO A 194 26.29 -4.93 -29.81
CA PRO A 194 26.54 -3.98 -28.73
C PRO A 194 25.87 -2.65 -29.09
N ARG A 195 24.94 -2.24 -28.25
CA ARG A 195 24.21 -0.99 -28.43
C ARG A 195 25.12 0.12 -27.95
N ASP A 196 25.81 0.77 -28.88
CA ASP A 196 26.36 2.11 -28.62
C ASP A 196 25.23 3.03 -28.13
N PRO A 197 25.52 3.98 -27.23
CA PRO A 197 24.49 4.80 -26.60
C PRO A 197 23.94 5.84 -27.59
N GLU A 198 23.05 5.40 -28.47
CA GLU A 198 22.19 6.29 -29.25
C GLU A 198 20.93 6.62 -28.43
N GLU A 199 20.80 7.92 -28.18
CA GLU A 199 19.62 8.63 -27.67
C GLU A 199 18.34 8.18 -28.40
N LYS A 200 17.26 7.94 -27.64
CA LYS A 200 15.92 7.81 -28.22
C LYS A 200 15.02 8.92 -27.70
N GLU A 201 14.87 9.88 -28.59
CA GLU A 201 13.86 10.91 -28.68
C GLU A 201 12.44 10.33 -28.54
N ALA A 202 11.62 11.00 -27.74
CA ALA A 202 10.18 10.80 -27.70
C ALA A 202 9.51 11.73 -28.73
N LYS A 203 8.59 11.18 -29.54
CA LYS A 203 7.85 11.93 -30.55
C LYS A 203 6.81 12.86 -29.93
N GLU A 204 6.85 14.09 -30.40
CA GLU A 204 5.85 15.16 -30.23
C GLU A 204 4.61 14.93 -31.11
N ASP A 205 3.46 15.43 -30.64
CA ASP A 205 2.46 16.09 -31.48
C ASP A 205 2.14 17.44 -30.84
N GLY A 206 2.36 18.54 -31.59
CA GLY A 206 1.90 19.88 -31.20
C GLY A 206 2.88 21.05 -31.30
N LYS A 207 3.74 21.08 -32.31
CA LYS A 207 4.48 22.22 -32.90
C LYS A 207 4.27 23.62 -32.27
N LYS A 208 5.25 24.08 -31.49
CA LYS A 208 5.72 25.49 -31.49
C LYS A 208 7.23 25.54 -31.22
N VAL A 209 8.00 25.83 -32.27
CA VAL A 209 9.41 26.21 -32.23
C VAL A 209 9.65 27.28 -31.15
N LYS A 210 10.61 27.07 -30.21
CA LYS A 210 11.37 28.15 -29.51
C LYS A 210 12.45 27.65 -28.53
N LYS A 211 13.68 28.10 -28.82
CA LYS A 211 14.79 28.59 -27.95
C LYS A 211 15.23 27.74 -26.74
N ALA A 212 16.55 27.58 -26.59
CA ALA A 212 17.25 27.11 -25.39
C ALA A 212 16.49 27.46 -24.11
N SER A 213 16.20 26.44 -23.30
CA SER A 213 15.37 26.51 -22.10
C SER A 213 15.75 27.75 -21.28
N GLY A 214 14.81 28.68 -21.12
CA GLY A 214 15.01 29.90 -20.31
C GLY A 214 15.10 29.64 -18.80
N TYR A 215 15.51 28.43 -18.40
CA TYR A 215 15.60 27.95 -17.03
C TYR A 215 17.06 27.64 -16.69
N THR A 216 17.45 27.91 -15.45
CA THR A 216 18.82 27.63 -15.01
C THR A 216 19.00 26.11 -14.77
N PRO A 217 20.21 25.54 -14.98
CA PRO A 217 20.42 24.11 -14.84
C PRO A 217 20.11 23.60 -13.42
N GLU A 218 20.39 24.40 -12.39
CA GLU A 218 20.11 24.06 -10.99
C GLU A 218 18.60 23.93 -10.72
N PHE A 219 17.79 24.76 -11.39
CA PHE A 219 16.34 24.63 -11.30
C PHE A 219 15.83 23.36 -12.00
N GLU A 220 16.48 22.92 -13.08
CA GLU A 220 16.11 21.68 -13.75
C GLU A 220 16.41 20.46 -12.87
N ASP A 221 17.53 20.47 -12.15
CA ASP A 221 17.86 19.45 -11.16
C ASP A 221 16.86 19.41 -10.01
N PHE A 222 16.47 20.58 -9.49
CA PHE A 222 15.38 20.69 -8.52
C PHE A 222 14.08 20.11 -9.07
N TRP A 223 13.72 20.49 -10.30
CA TRP A 223 12.47 20.07 -10.95
C TRP A 223 12.42 18.57 -11.18
N LYS A 224 13.55 17.95 -11.55
CA LYS A 224 13.70 16.51 -11.74
C LYS A 224 13.61 15.74 -10.41
N ALA A 225 14.12 16.32 -9.33
CA ALA A 225 14.09 15.70 -8.00
C ALA A 225 12.73 15.82 -7.29
N TYR A 226 11.92 16.81 -7.66
CA TYR A 226 10.66 17.11 -6.97
C TYR A 226 9.56 16.07 -7.28
N PRO A 227 8.77 15.59 -6.30
CA PRO A 227 7.85 14.47 -6.47
C PRO A 227 6.57 14.77 -7.28
N ASN A 228 6.44 15.95 -7.90
CA ASN A 228 5.19 16.40 -8.52
C ASN A 228 5.38 16.74 -10.00
N THR A 229 4.55 16.13 -10.86
CA THR A 229 4.52 16.35 -12.31
C THR A 229 3.29 17.14 -12.81
N ARG A 230 2.34 17.51 -11.94
CA ARG A 230 1.10 18.25 -12.29
C ARG A 230 1.10 19.71 -11.80
N CYS A 231 2.25 20.38 -11.82
CA CYS A 231 2.32 21.81 -11.47
C CYS A 231 3.01 22.64 -12.57
N SER A 232 2.70 23.93 -12.64
CA SER A 232 3.27 24.82 -13.65
C SER A 232 4.75 25.07 -13.38
N LYS A 233 5.64 24.53 -14.25
CA LYS A 233 7.10 24.75 -14.21
C LYS A 233 7.45 26.24 -14.16
N GLN A 234 6.70 27.09 -14.87
CA GLN A 234 6.89 28.53 -14.87
C GLN A 234 6.59 29.19 -13.51
N LYS A 235 5.52 28.79 -12.82
CA LYS A 235 5.20 29.32 -11.48
C LYS A 235 6.24 28.88 -10.44
N ALA A 236 6.70 27.63 -10.53
CA ALA A 236 7.76 27.14 -9.68
C ALA A 236 9.09 27.88 -9.92
N PHE A 237 9.43 28.17 -11.17
CA PHE A 237 10.65 28.92 -11.49
C PHE A 237 10.63 30.35 -10.95
N ARG A 238 9.49 31.04 -10.98
CA ARG A 238 9.37 32.37 -10.36
C ARG A 238 9.61 32.30 -8.84
N ALA A 239 9.03 31.31 -8.17
CA ALA A 239 9.26 31.09 -6.73
C ALA A 239 10.73 30.75 -6.43
N TRP A 240 11.36 29.93 -7.28
CA TRP A 240 12.80 29.63 -7.21
C TRP A 240 13.67 30.88 -7.32
N GLN A 241 13.40 31.75 -8.31
CA GLN A 241 14.13 33.01 -8.48
C GLN A 241 13.97 33.94 -7.26
N ASP A 242 12.78 34.00 -6.67
CA ASP A 242 12.53 34.77 -5.46
C ASP A 242 13.33 34.21 -4.25
N CYS A 243 13.51 32.88 -4.16
CA CYS A 243 14.35 32.24 -3.14
C CYS A 243 15.86 32.51 -3.35
N VAL A 244 16.36 32.36 -4.58
CA VAL A 244 17.79 32.53 -4.88
C VAL A 244 18.21 34.00 -4.84
N SER A 245 17.36 34.93 -5.30
CA SER A 245 17.70 36.36 -5.33
C SER A 245 17.62 37.05 -3.97
N GLY A 246 16.95 36.45 -2.99
CA GLY A 246 16.78 37.03 -1.64
C GLY A 246 15.92 38.31 -1.57
N LYS A 247 15.49 38.90 -2.69
CA LYS A 247 14.81 40.21 -2.74
C LYS A 247 13.50 40.29 -1.94
N LYS A 248 12.84 39.15 -1.71
CA LYS A 248 11.57 39.06 -0.99
C LYS A 248 11.65 38.15 0.25
N ARG A 249 12.87 37.76 0.66
CA ARG A 249 13.10 36.70 1.65
C ARG A 249 14.03 37.18 2.75
N ALA A 250 13.95 36.54 3.91
CA ALA A 250 14.80 36.84 5.06
C ALA A 250 16.28 36.57 4.78
N SER A 251 16.59 35.57 3.95
CA SER A 251 17.96 35.26 3.50
C SER A 251 17.92 34.57 2.12
N PRO A 252 18.87 34.87 1.20
CA PRO A 252 19.01 34.14 -0.06
C PRO A 252 19.23 32.65 0.19
N ALA A 253 18.49 31.80 -0.51
CA ALA A 253 18.68 30.35 -0.46
C ALA A 253 19.76 29.90 -1.43
N ALA A 254 20.66 29.02 -0.99
CA ALA A 254 21.60 28.39 -1.92
C ALA A 254 20.84 27.40 -2.82
N PRO A 255 21.09 27.36 -4.14
CA PRO A 255 20.44 26.42 -5.06
C PRO A 255 20.52 24.95 -4.59
N GLU A 256 21.68 24.55 -4.06
CA GLU A 256 21.93 23.19 -3.55
C GLU A 256 21.06 22.84 -2.34
N GLU A 257 20.74 23.81 -1.49
CA GLU A 257 19.84 23.62 -0.34
C GLU A 257 18.42 23.32 -0.81
N LEU A 258 17.92 24.08 -1.79
CA LEU A 258 16.59 23.85 -2.35
C LEU A 258 16.47 22.46 -3.00
N ILE A 259 17.53 22.01 -3.70
CA ILE A 259 17.59 20.67 -4.30
C ILE A 259 17.62 19.59 -3.20
N ARG A 260 18.42 19.78 -2.14
CA ARG A 260 18.45 18.84 -1.00
C ARG A 260 17.09 18.74 -0.31
N ALA A 261 16.47 19.88 -0.02
CA ALA A 261 15.13 19.92 0.57
C ALA A 261 14.09 19.21 -0.30
N ALA A 262 14.14 19.40 -1.63
CA ALA A 262 13.27 18.70 -2.57
C ALA A 262 13.44 17.19 -2.54
N LYS A 263 14.69 16.70 -2.50
CA LYS A 263 14.99 15.26 -2.39
C LYS A 263 14.44 14.67 -1.10
N ILE A 264 14.65 15.33 0.04
CA ILE A 264 14.15 14.87 1.34
C ILE A 264 12.61 14.86 1.34
N TYR A 265 11.99 15.90 0.78
CA TYR A 265 10.53 15.96 0.64
C TYR A 265 9.98 14.84 -0.25
N ALA A 266 10.67 14.52 -1.36
CA ALA A 266 10.31 13.40 -2.23
C ALA A 266 10.36 12.06 -1.49
N LEU A 267 11.41 11.85 -0.68
CA LEU A 267 11.54 10.66 0.15
C LEU A 267 10.40 10.57 1.18
N GLU A 268 10.11 11.65 1.90
CA GLU A 268 9.01 11.68 2.89
C GLU A 268 7.65 11.38 2.23
N CYS A 269 7.40 11.93 1.03
CA CYS A 269 6.17 11.65 0.28
C CYS A 269 6.05 10.17 -0.11
N GLY A 270 7.18 9.53 -0.46
CA GLY A 270 7.26 8.11 -0.76
C GLY A 270 7.01 7.24 0.48
N GLU A 271 7.70 7.53 1.59
CA GLU A 271 7.55 6.81 2.86
C GLU A 271 6.11 6.86 3.39
N GLN A 272 5.47 8.03 3.32
CA GLN A 272 4.11 8.22 3.82
C GLN A 272 3.02 7.81 2.82
N CYS A 273 3.41 7.30 1.63
CA CYS A 273 2.50 6.94 0.55
C CYS A 273 1.49 8.06 0.23
N ARG A 274 1.94 9.32 0.16
CA ARG A 274 1.04 10.46 -0.08
C ARG A 274 0.45 10.39 -1.49
N GLU A 275 -0.87 10.52 -1.58
CA GLU A 275 -1.55 10.63 -2.88
C GLU A 275 -1.16 11.94 -3.58
N GLN A 276 -1.06 11.93 -4.91
CA GLN A 276 -0.60 13.09 -5.71
C GLN A 276 -1.34 14.40 -5.40
N ARG A 277 -2.62 14.34 -5.01
CA ARG A 277 -3.43 15.53 -4.65
C ARG A 277 -3.04 16.21 -3.34
N TYR A 278 -2.30 15.52 -2.48
CA TYR A 278 -1.82 16.03 -1.18
C TYR A 278 -0.31 16.33 -1.17
N ILE A 279 0.36 16.15 -2.31
CA ILE A 279 1.74 16.59 -2.50
C ILE A 279 1.71 18.09 -2.78
N LEU A 280 2.51 18.87 -2.06
CA LEU A 280 2.63 20.31 -2.28
C LEU A 280 3.01 20.58 -3.75
N HIS A 281 2.47 21.65 -4.32
CA HIS A 281 2.96 22.14 -5.59
C HIS A 281 4.34 22.77 -5.36
N ALA A 282 5.27 22.59 -6.30
CA ALA A 282 6.63 23.14 -6.17
C ALA A 282 6.64 24.66 -5.93
N SER A 283 5.68 25.40 -6.51
CA SER A 283 5.49 26.84 -6.26
C SER A 283 5.08 27.17 -4.83
N THR A 284 4.30 26.30 -4.17
CA THR A 284 3.89 26.47 -2.78
C THR A 284 5.02 26.06 -1.84
N PHE A 285 5.73 24.98 -2.16
CA PHE A 285 6.90 24.52 -1.42
C PHE A 285 8.01 25.59 -1.36
N LEU A 286 8.29 26.24 -2.49
CA LEU A 286 9.19 27.40 -2.59
C LEU A 286 8.48 28.73 -2.28
N GLY A 287 7.22 28.70 -1.85
CA GLY A 287 6.37 29.88 -1.67
C GLY A 287 6.76 30.75 -0.46
N PRO A 288 6.02 31.84 -0.19
CA PRO A 288 6.29 32.82 0.87
C PRO A 288 6.59 32.21 2.24
N ASP A 289 5.92 31.11 2.58
CA ASP A 289 6.03 30.42 3.87
C ASP A 289 7.28 29.53 4.01
N GLU A 290 8.11 29.43 2.96
CA GLU A 290 9.41 28.75 2.98
C GLU A 290 9.38 27.32 3.53
N HIS A 291 8.36 26.52 3.16
CA HIS A 291 8.18 25.14 3.62
C HIS A 291 9.43 24.26 3.43
N TRP A 292 10.27 24.57 2.44
CA TRP A 292 11.53 23.89 2.19
C TRP A 292 12.54 23.97 3.35
N ARG A 293 12.50 25.00 4.21
CA ARG A 293 13.46 25.17 5.32
C ARG A 293 13.37 24.08 6.38
N VAL A 294 12.18 23.51 6.60
CA VAL A 294 11.97 22.43 7.58
C VAL A 294 12.81 21.20 7.22
N TYR A 295 13.08 21.01 5.92
CA TYR A 295 13.85 19.89 5.39
C TYR A 295 15.37 20.10 5.41
N LEU A 296 15.84 21.27 5.84
CA LEU A 296 17.27 21.59 5.95
C LEU A 296 17.78 21.63 7.37
N GLN A 297 16.88 21.76 8.34
CA GLN A 297 17.26 21.65 9.73
C GLN A 297 17.71 20.21 9.97
N PRO A 298 18.92 19.96 10.53
CA PRO A 298 19.20 18.66 11.09
C PRO A 298 18.07 18.41 12.08
N LYS A 299 17.41 17.25 12.00
CA LYS A 299 16.34 16.89 12.96
C LYS A 299 16.95 17.04 14.36
N GLN A 300 16.69 18.17 15.00
CA GLN A 300 17.16 18.41 16.36
C GLN A 300 16.52 17.32 17.19
N SER A 301 17.36 16.50 17.82
CA SER A 301 16.95 15.76 18.99
C SER A 301 16.47 16.80 20.01
N CYS A 302 15.17 17.04 20.04
CA CYS A 302 14.55 17.74 21.15
C CYS A 302 14.75 16.88 22.39
N GLY A 303 15.63 17.33 23.27
CA GLY A 303 16.01 16.64 24.48
C GLY A 303 14.89 16.57 25.52
N ALA A 304 14.92 15.47 26.25
CA ALA A 304 14.39 15.25 27.60
C ALA A 304 12.88 15.45 27.81
N GLY A 305 12.13 14.34 27.78
CA GLY A 305 10.84 14.30 28.49
C GLY A 305 9.74 13.39 27.96
N ALA A 306 10.00 12.27 27.27
CA ALA A 306 9.05 11.17 27.16
C ALA A 306 9.74 9.94 26.55
N ALA A 307 9.70 8.81 27.25
CA ALA A 307 10.19 7.54 26.76
C ALA A 307 9.41 7.10 25.51
N GLY A 308 10.16 6.75 24.46
CA GLY A 308 9.73 5.86 23.38
C GLY A 308 8.90 6.50 22.28
N MET A 309 9.55 7.07 21.25
CA MET A 309 9.33 6.76 19.83
C MET A 309 10.08 7.74 18.91
N ASN A 310 10.73 7.18 17.88
CA ASN A 310 11.50 7.81 16.79
C ASN A 310 13.03 7.89 16.97
N MET A 311 13.66 6.73 17.11
CA MET A 311 14.97 6.51 16.48
C MET A 311 14.74 5.94 15.08
N THR A 312 15.02 6.73 14.05
CA THR A 312 15.05 6.24 12.66
C THR A 312 16.18 5.23 12.51
N TYR A 313 15.85 4.08 11.94
CA TYR A 313 16.58 2.80 11.96
C TYR A 313 17.97 2.77 11.27
N ARG A 314 18.70 3.88 11.10
CA ARG A 314 19.87 3.86 10.19
C ARG A 314 21.17 4.55 10.54
N GLU A 315 21.35 5.22 11.67
CA GLU A 315 22.66 5.83 11.97
C GLU A 315 23.08 5.54 13.41
N VAL A 316 23.43 4.27 13.66
CA VAL A 316 24.25 3.93 14.83
C VAL A 316 25.70 4.13 14.42
N ASP A 317 26.39 5.06 15.08
CA ASP A 317 27.81 5.34 14.83
C ASP A 317 28.65 4.07 15.07
N ILE A 318 29.30 3.57 14.02
CA ILE A 318 30.10 2.34 14.04
C ILE A 318 31.34 2.51 14.93
N ASP A 319 31.92 3.71 15.00
CA ASP A 319 33.13 3.96 15.77
C ASP A 319 32.89 3.82 17.29
N ARG A 320 31.64 3.98 17.75
CA ARG A 320 31.26 3.76 19.15
C ARG A 320 31.43 2.30 19.59
N PHE A 321 31.39 1.34 18.67
CA PHE A 321 31.48 -0.09 18.95
C PHE A 321 32.85 -0.66 18.63
N ARG A 322 33.85 0.18 18.37
CA ARG A 322 35.21 -0.25 18.09
C ARG A 322 35.91 -0.68 19.37
N LYS A 323 36.51 -1.86 19.37
CA LYS A 323 37.30 -2.44 20.45
C LYS A 323 38.75 -1.95 20.37
N GLU A 324 39.50 -2.12 21.46
CA GLU A 324 40.92 -1.74 21.56
C GLU A 324 41.82 -2.43 20.52
N ASN A 325 41.42 -3.59 20.01
CA ASN A 325 42.11 -4.31 18.93
C ASN A 325 41.76 -3.79 17.52
N GLY A 326 40.94 -2.74 17.41
CA GLY A 326 40.51 -2.13 16.15
C GLY A 326 39.30 -2.80 15.47
N GLU A 327 38.83 -3.94 15.99
CA GLU A 327 37.65 -4.65 15.49
C GLU A 327 36.35 -4.06 16.07
N ILE A 328 35.23 -4.23 15.38
CA ILE A 328 33.93 -3.76 15.87
C ILE A 328 33.25 -4.86 16.68
N ASP A 329 32.66 -4.52 17.82
CA ASP A 329 31.73 -5.39 18.54
C ASP A 329 30.41 -5.53 17.77
N ALA A 330 30.41 -6.45 16.81
CA ALA A 330 29.26 -6.71 15.94
C ALA A 330 27.99 -7.07 16.72
N ARG A 331 28.11 -7.71 17.89
CA ARG A 331 26.96 -8.13 18.71
C ARG A 331 26.33 -6.95 19.42
N ALA A 332 27.15 -6.07 20.00
CA ALA A 332 26.68 -4.83 20.61
C ALA A 332 26.14 -3.85 19.56
N TYR A 333 26.80 -3.73 18.41
CA TYR A 333 26.33 -2.91 17.28
C TYR A 333 24.97 -3.40 16.74
N GLU A 334 24.80 -4.71 16.52
CA GLU A 334 23.51 -5.29 16.08
C GLU A 334 22.40 -5.09 17.13
N ARG A 335 22.74 -5.17 18.43
CA ARG A 335 21.78 -4.94 19.52
C ARG A 335 21.32 -3.48 19.56
N ALA A 336 22.26 -2.53 19.49
CA ALA A 336 21.99 -1.10 19.37
C ALA A 336 21.16 -0.76 18.12
N ARG A 337 21.53 -1.34 16.97
CA ARG A 337 20.82 -1.15 15.69
C ARG A 337 19.40 -1.70 15.73
N ARG A 338 19.14 -2.75 16.51
CA ARG A 338 17.79 -3.32 16.73
C ARG A 338 17.02 -2.60 17.85
N GLY A 339 17.62 -1.62 18.52
CA GLY A 339 17.00 -0.90 19.63
C GLY A 339 16.78 -1.76 20.88
N LEU A 340 17.65 -2.76 21.08
CA LEU A 340 17.58 -3.73 22.19
C LEU A 340 18.57 -3.38 23.32
N ASP A 341 19.00 -2.12 23.39
CA ASP A 341 19.99 -1.61 24.35
C ASP A 341 19.36 -0.92 25.57
#